data_AF-A0A838K5D7-F1
#
_entry.id   AF-A0A838K5D7-F1
#
_cell.length_a   1.000
_cell.length_b   1.000
_cell.length_c   1.000
_cell.angle_alpha   90.00
_cell.angle_beta   90.00
_cell.angle_gamma   90.00
#
_symmetry.space_group_name_H-M   'P 1'
#
loop_
_entity.id
_entity.type
_entity.pdbx_description
1 polymer ?
#
loop_
_entity_poly.entity_id
_entity_poly.type
_entity_poly.pdbx_seq_one_letter_code
_entity_poly.pdbx_strand_id
1 'polypeptide(L)'
;MTTPARGYFRAAPKVSPYERVRDFARVQVRAGLLNDDALLAEVVSVVAADLPAEDPTTAAAAILGLVRVELLAEERAWGSPTDHERLVAAFSALEQEHVIVLQAVEDHWVADAELRRRAAAGQATVGVVWFTAPDVWHAVDHGMLELNVWHPDTANVAPGEPLL
;
A
#
# COMPACT_ATOMS: atom_id res chain seq x y z
N MET A 1 -41.69 -10.72 42.23
CA MET A 1 -40.26 -10.82 42.63
C MET A 1 -39.50 -11.30 41.41
N THR A 2 -38.84 -10.38 40.71
CA THR A 2 -38.22 -10.62 39.40
C THR A 2 -36.72 -10.49 39.55
N THR A 3 -36.00 -11.60 39.40
CA THR A 3 -34.54 -11.65 39.45
C THR A 3 -33.97 -10.92 38.23
N PRO A 4 -33.08 -9.92 38.37
CA PRO A 4 -32.45 -9.32 37.21
C PRO A 4 -31.39 -10.27 36.63
N ALA A 5 -31.46 -10.49 35.33
CA ALA A 5 -30.46 -11.22 34.57
C ALA A 5 -29.12 -10.46 34.60
N ARG A 6 -28.08 -11.07 35.18
CA ARG A 6 -26.70 -10.60 35.06
C ARG A 6 -26.23 -10.79 33.62
N GLY A 7 -26.18 -9.70 32.85
CA GLY A 7 -25.50 -9.67 31.56
C GLY A 7 -24.01 -9.90 31.78
N TYR A 8 -23.50 -11.04 31.31
CA TYR A 8 -22.06 -11.27 31.17
C TYR A 8 -21.57 -10.49 29.94
N PHE A 9 -21.02 -9.29 30.16
CA PHE A 9 -20.11 -8.68 29.19
C PHE A 9 -18.85 -9.54 29.14
N ARG A 10 -18.74 -10.40 28.12
CA ARG A 10 -17.49 -11.12 27.83
C ARG A 10 -16.51 -10.11 27.24
N ALA A 11 -15.60 -9.60 28.08
CA ALA A 11 -14.48 -8.80 27.58
C ALA A 11 -13.75 -9.60 26.50
N ALA A 12 -13.40 -8.94 25.39
CA ALA A 12 -12.57 -9.55 24.37
C ALA A 12 -11.28 -10.09 25.02
N PRO A 13 -10.78 -11.26 24.60
CA PRO A 13 -9.53 -11.79 25.15
C PRO A 13 -8.42 -10.77 24.94
N LYS A 14 -7.64 -10.51 26.01
CA LYS A 14 -6.47 -9.63 25.91
C LYS A 14 -5.46 -10.30 24.98
N VAL A 15 -5.10 -9.62 23.89
CA VAL A 15 -4.02 -10.04 22.99
C VAL A 15 -2.73 -10.24 23.80
N SER A 16 -2.09 -11.39 23.64
CA SER A 16 -0.87 -11.70 24.39
C SER A 16 0.27 -10.75 23.99
N PRO A 17 1.27 -10.51 24.88
CA PRO A 17 2.41 -9.68 24.52
C PRO A 17 3.16 -10.19 23.29
N TYR A 18 3.33 -11.50 23.16
CA TYR A 18 3.95 -12.10 21.99
C TYR A 18 3.18 -11.82 20.70
N GLU A 19 1.85 -11.96 20.72
CA GLU A 19 1.00 -11.63 19.56
C GLU A 19 1.12 -10.17 19.16
N ARG A 20 1.21 -9.23 20.12
CA ARG A 20 1.43 -7.81 19.81
C ARG A 20 2.76 -7.56 19.10
N VAL A 21 3.85 -8.16 19.60
CA VAL A 21 5.16 -8.02 18.95
C VAL A 21 5.15 -8.64 17.55
N ARG A 22 4.54 -9.82 17.40
CA ARG A 22 4.41 -10.48 16.09
C ARG A 22 3.57 -9.65 15.13
N ASP A 23 2.46 -9.09 15.58
CA ASP A 23 1.59 -8.23 14.76
C ASP A 23 2.31 -6.95 14.33
N PHE A 24 3.05 -6.32 15.23
CA PHE A 24 3.91 -5.18 14.91
C PHE A 24 4.94 -5.55 13.84
N ALA A 25 5.72 -6.61 14.06
CA ALA A 25 6.74 -7.07 13.11
C ALA A 25 6.13 -7.42 11.74
N ARG A 26 4.94 -8.04 11.73
CA ARG A 26 4.20 -8.37 10.51
C ARG A 26 3.80 -7.13 9.72
N VAL A 27 3.32 -6.08 10.38
CA VAL A 27 2.99 -4.80 9.72
C VAL A 27 4.26 -4.15 9.14
N GLN A 28 5.35 -4.08 9.92
CA GLN A 28 6.60 -3.46 9.45
C GLN A 28 7.20 -4.21 8.24
N VAL A 29 7.19 -5.55 8.27
CA VAL A 29 7.67 -6.38 7.15
C VAL A 29 6.83 -6.16 5.90
N ARG A 30 5.50 -6.11 6.03
CA ARG A 30 4.60 -5.87 4.88
C ARG A 30 4.70 -4.45 4.32
N ALA A 31 4.96 -3.47 5.17
CA ALA A 31 5.14 -2.09 4.73
C ALA A 31 6.38 -1.95 3.83
N GLY A 32 7.45 -2.73 4.08
CA GLY A 32 8.65 -2.74 3.25
C GLY A 32 9.42 -1.41 3.24
N LEU A 33 9.14 -0.51 4.18
CA LEU A 33 9.69 0.86 4.22
C LEU A 33 11.06 0.93 4.89
N LEU A 34 11.42 -0.08 5.68
CA LEU A 34 12.66 -0.13 6.45
C LEU A 34 13.64 -1.12 5.83
N ASN A 35 14.92 -0.79 5.89
CA ASN A 35 15.97 -1.78 5.64
C ASN A 35 16.07 -2.79 6.81
N ASP A 36 16.79 -3.88 6.59
CA ASP A 36 16.88 -5.00 7.56
C ASP A 36 17.37 -4.57 8.94
N ASP A 37 18.36 -3.67 9.01
CA ASP A 37 18.94 -3.22 10.27
C ASP A 37 17.98 -2.33 11.06
N ALA A 38 17.31 -1.37 10.38
CA ALA A 38 16.32 -0.49 10.99
C ALA A 38 15.08 -1.27 11.45
N LEU A 39 14.62 -2.21 10.63
CA LEU A 39 13.52 -3.10 10.96
C LEU A 39 13.84 -3.96 12.20
N LEU A 40 15.03 -4.55 12.25
CA LEU A 40 15.48 -5.31 13.42
C LEU A 40 15.51 -4.42 14.67
N ALA A 41 16.09 -3.22 14.58
CA ALA A 41 16.18 -2.30 15.70
C ALA A 41 14.80 -1.90 16.26
N GLU A 42 13.82 -1.65 15.40
CA GLU A 42 12.45 -1.33 15.85
C GLU A 42 11.79 -2.53 16.56
N VAL A 43 11.89 -3.73 15.99
CA VAL A 43 11.30 -4.92 16.62
C VAL A 43 12.01 -5.26 17.93
N VAL A 44 13.33 -5.08 18.03
CA VAL A 44 14.09 -5.21 19.28
C VAL A 44 13.54 -4.29 20.37
N SER A 45 13.26 -3.03 20.03
CA SER A 45 12.67 -2.07 20.97
C SER A 45 11.33 -2.54 21.52
N VAL A 46 10.46 -3.07 20.64
CA VAL A 46 9.14 -3.60 21.02
C VAL A 46 9.27 -4.89 21.84
N VAL A 47 10.18 -5.80 21.48
CA VAL A 47 10.45 -7.01 22.26
C VAL A 47 10.94 -6.66 23.66
N ALA A 48 11.88 -5.72 23.79
CA ALA A 48 12.40 -5.31 25.10
C ALA A 48 11.29 -4.74 26.01
N ALA A 49 10.30 -4.07 25.43
CA ALA A 49 9.16 -3.53 26.18
C ALA A 49 8.11 -4.60 26.54
N ASP A 50 7.75 -5.47 25.59
CA ASP A 50 6.59 -6.37 25.72
C ASP A 50 6.96 -7.81 26.15
N LEU A 51 8.22 -8.22 25.99
CA LEU A 51 8.75 -9.55 26.31
C LEU A 51 10.03 -9.45 27.16
N PRO A 52 9.98 -8.85 28.37
CA PRO A 52 11.18 -8.55 29.17
C PRO A 52 11.95 -9.77 29.69
N ALA A 53 11.39 -10.98 29.56
CA ALA A 53 12.06 -12.22 29.94
C ALA A 53 12.89 -12.84 28.80
N GLU A 54 12.74 -12.35 27.57
CA GLU A 54 13.45 -12.85 26.39
C GLU A 54 14.70 -12.00 26.11
N ASP A 55 15.68 -12.57 25.40
CA ASP A 55 16.76 -11.77 24.80
C ASP A 55 16.20 -10.97 23.61
N PRO A 56 16.17 -9.62 23.66
CA PRO A 56 15.43 -8.84 22.68
C PRO A 56 15.90 -9.03 21.24
N THR A 57 17.21 -9.13 21.04
CA THR A 57 17.82 -9.31 19.72
C THR A 57 17.48 -10.68 19.12
N THR A 58 17.67 -11.75 19.91
CA THR A 58 17.39 -13.12 19.47
C THR A 58 15.90 -13.32 19.18
N ALA A 59 15.03 -12.84 20.08
CA ALA A 59 13.59 -12.95 19.90
C ALA A 59 13.08 -12.12 18.70
N ALA A 60 13.57 -10.89 18.52
CA ALA A 60 13.23 -10.06 17.35
C ALA A 60 13.62 -10.74 16.04
N ALA A 61 14.85 -11.27 15.94
CA ALA A 61 15.31 -11.97 14.74
C ALA A 61 14.47 -13.22 14.44
N ALA A 62 14.11 -14.01 15.46
CA ALA A 62 13.25 -15.19 15.31
C ALA A 62 11.84 -14.82 14.82
N ILE A 63 11.24 -13.78 15.41
CA ILE A 63 9.91 -13.27 15.02
C ILE A 63 9.94 -12.76 13.57
N LEU A 64 10.97 -11.97 13.20
CA LEU A 64 11.14 -11.47 11.83
C LEU A 64 11.29 -12.61 10.82
N GLY A 65 12.05 -13.65 11.15
CA GLY A 65 12.17 -14.85 10.33
C GLY A 65 10.82 -15.53 10.09
N LEU A 66 10.02 -15.70 11.15
CA LEU A 66 8.68 -16.29 11.07
C LEU A 66 7.76 -15.47 10.16
N VAL A 67 7.62 -14.17 10.41
CA VAL A 67 6.68 -13.32 9.65
C VAL A 67 7.08 -13.18 8.17
N ARG A 68 8.37 -13.26 7.84
CA ARG A 68 8.85 -13.28 6.45
C ARG A 68 8.47 -14.56 5.73
N VAL A 69 8.60 -15.72 6.40
CA VAL A 69 8.13 -17.00 5.85
C VAL A 69 6.61 -16.97 5.62
N GLU A 70 5.86 -16.38 6.55
CA GLU A 70 4.41 -16.20 6.41
C GLU A 70 4.04 -15.31 5.22
N LEU A 71 4.71 -14.16 5.07
CA LEU A 71 4.50 -13.27 3.93
C LEU A 71 4.81 -13.98 2.61
N LEU A 72 5.94 -14.67 2.50
CA LEU A 72 6.29 -15.43 1.29
C LEU A 72 5.29 -16.53 0.96
N ALA A 73 4.70 -17.18 1.98
CA ALA A 73 3.67 -18.19 1.77
C ALA A 73 2.36 -17.57 1.26
N GLU A 74 2.00 -16.40 1.80
CA GLU A 74 0.84 -15.61 1.36
C GLU A 74 1.00 -15.11 -0.08
N GLU A 75 2.16 -14.53 -0.42
CA GLU A 75 2.49 -14.04 -1.76
C GLU A 75 2.40 -15.15 -2.81
N ARG A 76 2.87 -16.36 -2.47
CA ARG A 76 2.74 -17.53 -3.37
C ARG A 76 1.30 -17.98 -3.57
N ALA A 77 0.39 -17.64 -2.66
CA ALA A 77 -1.01 -17.97 -2.75
C ALA A 77 -1.82 -16.91 -3.53
N TRP A 78 -1.21 -15.76 -3.86
CA TRP A 78 -1.87 -14.75 -4.68
C TRP A 78 -2.19 -15.29 -6.07
N GLY A 79 -3.36 -14.92 -6.58
CA GLY A 79 -3.73 -15.25 -7.95
C GLY A 79 -2.75 -14.62 -8.93
N SER A 80 -2.47 -15.33 -10.03
CA SER A 80 -1.67 -14.82 -11.14
C SER A 80 -2.57 -14.53 -12.35
N PRO A 81 -2.49 -13.34 -12.96
CA PRO A 81 -1.71 -12.19 -12.49
C PRO A 81 -2.29 -11.59 -11.20
N THR A 82 -1.46 -10.92 -10.41
CA THR A 82 -1.89 -10.09 -9.27
C THR A 82 -2.60 -8.83 -9.79
N ASP A 83 -3.36 -8.13 -8.94
CA ASP A 83 -3.95 -6.84 -9.32
C ASP A 83 -2.87 -5.80 -9.68
N HIS A 84 -1.76 -5.82 -8.95
CA HIS A 84 -0.60 -4.99 -9.28
C HIS A 84 -0.03 -5.31 -10.67
N GLU A 85 0.15 -6.59 -11.01
CA GLU A 85 0.63 -6.99 -12.34
C GLU A 85 -0.35 -6.59 -13.46
N ARG A 86 -1.66 -6.73 -13.21
CA ARG A 86 -2.70 -6.24 -14.14
C ARG A 86 -2.60 -4.72 -14.32
N LEU A 87 -2.42 -3.98 -13.23
CA LEU A 87 -2.35 -2.53 -13.25
C LEU A 87 -1.10 -2.03 -13.99
N VAL A 88 0.07 -2.63 -13.72
CA VAL A 88 1.31 -2.33 -14.43
C VAL A 88 1.16 -2.60 -15.93
N ALA A 89 0.56 -3.74 -16.30
CA ALA A 89 0.30 -4.05 -17.71
C ALA A 89 -0.64 -3.03 -18.38
N ALA A 90 -1.69 -2.59 -17.68
CA ALA A 90 -2.61 -1.56 -18.18
C ALA A 90 -1.90 -0.21 -18.37
N PHE A 91 -1.05 0.20 -17.41
CA PHE A 91 -0.26 1.42 -17.51
C PHE A 91 0.75 1.37 -18.66
N SER A 92 1.46 0.25 -18.82
CA SER A 92 2.35 0.06 -19.97
C SER A 92 1.61 0.14 -21.31
N ALA A 93 0.38 -0.38 -21.39
CA ALA A 93 -0.43 -0.26 -22.60
C ALA A 93 -0.81 1.20 -22.90
N LEU A 94 -1.16 1.99 -21.87
CA LEU A 94 -1.44 3.43 -22.03
C LEU A 94 -0.20 4.20 -22.51
N GLU A 95 0.98 3.90 -21.96
CA GLU A 95 2.22 4.56 -22.36
C GLU A 95 2.64 4.24 -23.79
N GLN A 96 2.35 3.02 -24.28
CA GLN A 96 2.55 2.64 -25.68
C GLN A 96 1.69 3.47 -26.64
N GLU A 97 0.51 3.92 -26.18
CA GLU A 97 -0.41 4.80 -26.91
C GLU A 97 -0.12 6.30 -26.64
N HIS A 98 1.07 6.63 -26.13
CA HIS A 98 1.50 8.00 -25.84
C HIS A 98 0.67 8.75 -24.79
N VAL A 99 -0.04 8.01 -23.92
CA VAL A 99 -0.66 8.56 -22.71
C VAL A 99 0.37 8.52 -21.59
N ILE A 100 0.61 9.66 -20.94
CA ILE A 100 1.54 9.74 -19.81
C ILE A 100 0.88 9.08 -18.60
N VAL A 101 1.60 8.22 -17.87
CA VAL A 101 1.11 7.67 -16.60
C VAL A 101 1.97 8.18 -15.45
N LEU A 102 1.37 8.87 -14.49
CA LEU A 102 2.04 9.38 -13.30
C LEU A 102 1.46 8.73 -12.04
N GLN A 103 2.33 8.10 -11.26
CA GLN A 103 1.92 7.28 -10.11
C GLN A 103 2.30 7.97 -8.81
N ALA A 104 1.39 7.95 -7.83
CA ALA A 104 1.59 8.50 -6.49
C ALA A 104 2.16 9.94 -6.48
N VAL A 105 1.66 10.80 -7.37
CA VAL A 105 2.07 12.21 -7.42
C VAL A 105 1.51 12.97 -6.22
N GLU A 106 2.15 14.09 -5.89
CA GLU A 106 1.70 14.96 -4.79
C GLU A 106 0.33 15.56 -5.08
N ASP A 107 0.15 16.13 -6.27
CA ASP A 107 -1.10 16.73 -6.70
C ASP A 107 -1.16 16.89 -8.24
N HIS A 108 -2.21 17.58 -8.68
CA HIS A 108 -2.51 17.86 -10.08
C HIS A 108 -1.52 18.82 -10.76
N TRP A 109 -0.75 19.61 -10.00
CA TRP A 109 0.27 20.50 -10.59
C TRP A 109 1.46 19.72 -11.13
N VAL A 110 1.78 18.57 -10.54
CA VAL A 110 2.81 17.66 -11.07
C VAL A 110 2.42 17.16 -12.46
N ALA A 111 1.14 16.84 -12.67
CA ALA A 111 0.62 16.41 -13.97
C ALA A 111 0.63 17.53 -15.02
N ASP A 112 0.18 18.75 -14.67
CA ASP A 112 0.26 19.93 -15.56
C ASP A 112 1.70 20.24 -15.94
N ALA A 113 2.62 20.22 -14.96
CA ALA A 113 4.04 20.50 -15.21
C ALA A 113 4.66 19.48 -16.17
N GLU A 114 4.34 18.20 -16.05
CA GLU A 114 4.85 17.15 -16.95
C GLU A 114 4.32 17.33 -18.38
N LEU A 115 3.03 17.63 -18.55
CA LEU A 115 2.45 17.92 -19.87
C LEU A 115 3.16 19.10 -20.54
N ARG A 116 3.33 20.21 -19.81
CA ARG A 116 4.04 21.40 -20.30
C ARG A 116 5.49 21.09 -20.67
N ARG A 117 6.18 20.29 -19.85
CA ARG A 117 7.57 19.88 -20.10
C ARG A 117 7.69 19.10 -21.40
N ARG A 118 6.79 18.14 -21.66
CA ARG A 118 6.77 17.36 -22.91
C ARG A 118 6.40 18.21 -24.12
N ALA A 119 5.40 19.08 -23.99
CA ALA A 119 5.02 20.02 -25.04
C ALA A 119 6.17 20.96 -25.42
N ALA A 120 6.88 21.51 -24.43
CA ALA A 120 8.06 22.35 -24.66
C ALA A 120 9.22 21.59 -25.34
N ALA A 121 9.30 20.28 -25.13
CA ALA A 121 10.25 19.40 -25.80
C ALA A 121 9.77 18.92 -27.19
N GLY A 122 8.59 19.36 -27.66
CA GLY A 122 8.00 18.93 -28.93
C GLY A 122 7.56 17.47 -28.95
N GLN A 123 7.34 16.85 -27.79
CA GLN A 123 6.90 15.48 -27.67
C GLN A 123 5.37 15.42 -27.78
N ALA A 124 4.86 14.70 -28.79
CA ALA A 124 3.43 14.46 -28.92
C ALA A 124 2.94 13.56 -27.77
N THR A 125 1.82 13.95 -27.16
CA THR A 125 1.15 13.22 -26.07
C THR A 125 -0.33 13.19 -26.34
N VAL A 126 -1.00 12.09 -26.04
CA VAL A 126 -2.45 11.96 -26.20
C VAL A 126 -3.19 12.46 -24.95
N GLY A 127 -2.56 12.39 -23.78
CA GLY A 127 -3.11 12.85 -22.52
C GLY A 127 -2.25 12.41 -21.35
N VAL A 128 -2.78 12.55 -20.14
CA VAL A 128 -2.15 12.06 -18.90
C VAL A 128 -3.18 11.35 -18.03
N VAL A 129 -2.77 10.23 -17.48
CA VAL A 129 -3.41 9.53 -16.36
C VAL A 129 -2.55 9.73 -15.12
N TRP A 130 -3.16 10.12 -14.02
CA TRP A 130 -2.44 10.30 -12.76
C TRP A 130 -3.29 9.98 -11.54
N PHE A 131 -2.60 9.62 -10.45
CA PHE A 131 -3.21 9.40 -9.14
C PHE A 131 -2.22 9.72 -8.02
N THR A 132 -2.75 10.00 -6.85
CA THR A 132 -2.00 10.40 -5.65
C THR A 132 -1.76 9.21 -4.71
N ALA A 133 -0.87 9.36 -3.74
CA ALA A 133 -0.68 8.33 -2.71
C ALA A 133 -1.98 8.04 -1.90
N PRO A 134 -2.80 9.04 -1.52
CA PRO A 134 -4.14 8.80 -0.97
C PRO A 134 -5.03 7.88 -1.81
N ASP A 135 -5.00 7.99 -3.15
CA ASP A 135 -5.82 7.14 -4.03
C ASP A 135 -5.41 5.66 -3.93
N VAL A 136 -4.11 5.39 -3.72
CA VAL A 136 -3.61 4.02 -3.49
C VAL A 136 -4.13 3.47 -2.16
N TRP A 137 -4.11 4.27 -1.09
CA TRP A 137 -4.64 3.83 0.20
C TRP A 137 -6.15 3.61 0.15
N HIS A 138 -6.89 4.49 -0.53
CA HIS A 138 -8.31 4.28 -0.79
C HIS A 138 -8.55 2.98 -1.58
N ALA A 139 -7.71 2.67 -2.57
CA ALA A 139 -7.80 1.41 -3.32
C ALA A 139 -7.55 0.17 -2.46
N VAL A 140 -6.60 0.24 -1.52
CA VAL A 140 -6.34 -0.85 -0.57
C VAL A 140 -7.54 -1.06 0.35
N ASP A 141 -8.16 0.02 0.82
CA ASP A 141 -9.29 -0.04 1.75
C ASP A 141 -10.61 -0.42 1.07
N HIS A 142 -10.81 -0.01 -0.18
CA HIS A 142 -12.09 -0.11 -0.89
C HIS A 142 -12.08 -0.98 -2.15
N GLY A 143 -10.92 -1.50 -2.56
CA GLY A 143 -10.77 -2.39 -3.71
C GLY A 143 -10.90 -1.69 -5.08
N MET A 144 -10.74 -0.37 -5.14
CA MET A 144 -10.86 0.41 -6.38
C MET A 144 -9.87 1.59 -6.40
N LEU A 145 -9.03 1.65 -7.44
CA LEU A 145 -8.14 2.77 -7.69
C LEU A 145 -8.85 3.83 -8.53
N GLU A 146 -8.94 5.04 -7.98
CA GLU A 146 -9.43 6.21 -8.72
C GLU A 146 -8.29 6.82 -9.54
N LEU A 147 -8.57 7.11 -10.80
CA LEU A 147 -7.62 7.67 -11.75
C LEU A 147 -8.15 9.01 -12.27
N ASN A 148 -7.29 10.02 -12.29
CA ASN A 148 -7.56 11.27 -12.97
C ASN A 148 -7.04 11.16 -14.40
N VAL A 149 -7.86 11.58 -15.37
CA VAL A 149 -7.53 11.47 -16.80
C VAL A 149 -7.77 12.80 -17.47
N TRP A 150 -6.73 13.35 -18.08
CA TRP A 150 -6.77 14.65 -18.76
C TRP A 150 -6.32 14.57 -20.21
N HIS A 151 -6.92 15.43 -21.03
CA HIS A 151 -6.41 15.78 -22.35
C HIS A 151 -5.09 16.58 -22.25
N PRO A 152 -4.35 16.76 -23.36
CA PRO A 152 -3.07 17.47 -23.35
C PRO A 152 -3.18 18.95 -22.93
N ASP A 153 -4.38 19.52 -23.02
CA ASP A 153 -4.71 20.89 -22.63
C ASP A 153 -5.20 21.00 -21.17
N THR A 154 -5.08 19.92 -20.39
CA THR A 154 -5.51 19.75 -19.00
C THR A 154 -7.03 19.71 -18.76
N ALA A 155 -7.84 19.62 -19.82
CA ALA A 155 -9.26 19.34 -19.68
C ALA A 155 -9.51 17.92 -19.14
N ASN A 156 -10.45 17.78 -18.20
CA ASN A 156 -10.89 16.46 -17.74
C ASN A 156 -11.57 15.70 -18.86
N VAL A 157 -11.25 14.41 -18.97
CA VAL A 157 -11.89 13.50 -19.92
C VAL A 157 -13.20 13.00 -19.32
N ALA A 158 -14.31 13.22 -20.01
CA ALA A 158 -15.61 12.75 -19.54
C ALA A 158 -15.82 11.26 -19.88
N PRO A 159 -16.67 10.53 -19.11
CA PRO A 159 -17.06 9.17 -19.48
C PRO A 159 -17.65 9.09 -20.90
N GLY A 160 -17.05 8.25 -21.75
CA GLY A 160 -17.45 8.08 -23.15
C GLY A 160 -16.78 9.06 -24.12
N GLU A 161 -15.99 10.01 -23.63
CA GLU A 161 -15.13 10.83 -24.46
C GLU A 161 -13.88 10.04 -24.89
N PRO A 162 -13.50 10.07 -26.18
CA PRO A 162 -12.28 9.43 -26.61
C PRO A 162 -11.07 10.14 -26.01
N LEU A 163 -10.24 9.37 -25.30
CA LEU A 163 -8.89 9.80 -24.97
C LEU A 163 -7.96 9.65 -26.20
N LEU A 164 -8.18 8.57 -26.96
CA LEU A 164 -7.45 8.15 -28.17
C LEU A 164 -8.25 8.43 -29.45
#